data_AF-A0A4R8EMJ0-F1
#
_entry.id   AF-A0A4R8EMJ0-F1
#
_cell.length_a   1.000
_cell.length_b   1.000
_cell.length_c   1.000
_cell.angle_alpha   90.00
_cell.angle_beta   90.00
_cell.angle_gamma   90.00
#
_symmetry.space_group_name_H-M   'P 1'
#
loop_
_entity.id
_entity.type
_entity.pdbx_description
1 polymer ?
#
loop_
_entity_poly.entity_id
_entity_poly.type
_entity_poly.pdbx_seq_one_letter_code
_entity_poly.pdbx_strand_id
1 'polypeptide(L)' 'MTKKTAHPLVTKTQIYRAVASSTAIETCVSVQKIEQKLKQNQAEAKAVGLAG' A
#
# COMPACT_ATOMS: atom_id res chain seq x y z
N MET A 1 15.69 -7.94 -33.34
CA MET A 1 15.00 -6.81 -32.69
C MET A 1 14.49 -7.26 -31.31
N THR A 2 15.35 -7.28 -30.30
CA THR A 2 14.94 -7.61 -28.92
C THR A 2 14.38 -6.36 -28.26
N LYS A 3 13.04 -6.27 -28.13
CA LYS A 3 12.39 -5.22 -27.32
C LYS A 3 12.84 -5.41 -25.87
N LYS A 4 13.81 -4.62 -25.44
CA LYS A 4 14.18 -4.48 -24.03
C LYS A 4 12.97 -3.82 -23.34
N THR A 5 12.07 -4.63 -22.79
CA THR A 5 10.94 -4.17 -22.00
C THR A 5 11.51 -3.45 -20.79
N ALA A 6 11.56 -2.12 -20.84
CA ALA A 6 11.84 -1.31 -19.68
C ALA A 6 10.77 -1.67 -18.63
N HIS A 7 11.17 -2.35 -17.57
CA HIS A 7 10.27 -2.64 -16.46
C HIS A 7 9.82 -1.29 -15.89
N PRO A 8 8.53 -0.92 -15.97
CA PRO A 8 8.07 0.33 -15.41
C PRO A 8 8.39 0.33 -13.92
N LEU A 9 9.05 1.39 -13.45
CA LEU A 9 9.37 1.56 -12.05
C LEU A 9 8.08 1.40 -11.23
N VAL A 10 8.07 0.44 -10.31
CA VAL A 10 6.89 0.18 -9.48
C VAL A 10 6.65 1.41 -8.61
N THR A 11 5.52 2.08 -8.81
CA THR A 11 5.17 3.28 -8.06
C THR A 11 4.75 2.91 -6.64
N LYS A 12 4.98 3.80 -5.67
CA LYS A 12 4.58 3.62 -4.27
C LYS A 12 3.10 3.21 -4.14
N THR A 13 2.23 3.77 -4.99
CA THR A 13 0.80 3.43 -5.07
C THR A 13 0.57 1.98 -5.47
N GLN A 14 1.33 1.43 -6.42
CA GLN A 14 1.19 0.03 -6.82
C GLN A 14 1.62 -0.93 -5.69
N ILE A 15 2.70 -0.59 -4.97
CA ILE A 15 3.13 -1.35 -3.79
C ILE A 15 2.04 -1.30 -2.72
N TYR A 16 1.49 -0.12 -2.45
CA TYR A 16 0.44 0.07 -1.45
C TYR A 16 -0.82 -0.74 -1.77
N ARG A 17 -1.24 -0.74 -3.04
CA ARG A 17 -2.37 -1.55 -3.51
C ARG A 17 -2.10 -3.06 -3.39
N ALA A 18 -0.90 -3.51 -3.73
CA ALA A 18 -0.54 -4.91 -3.61
C ALA A 18 -0.58 -5.38 -2.15
N VAL A 19 -0.02 -4.59 -1.24
CA VAL A 19 -0.04 -4.88 0.21
C VAL A 19 -1.47 -4.84 0.75
N ALA A 20 -2.26 -3.84 0.38
CA ALA A 20 -3.66 -3.77 0.80
C ALA A 20 -4.48 -4.97 0.31
N SER A 21 -4.25 -5.42 -0.93
CA SER A 21 -4.89 -6.61 -1.49
C SER A 21 -4.46 -7.89 -0.79
N SER A 22 -3.15 -8.08 -0.53
CA SER A 22 -2.66 -9.27 0.19
C SER A 22 -3.21 -9.31 1.62
N THR A 23 -3.22 -8.18 2.31
CA THR A 23 -3.80 -8.06 3.65
C THR A 23 -5.31 -8.30 3.63
N ALA A 24 -6.03 -7.84 2.61
CA ALA A 24 -7.47 -8.09 2.48
C ALA A 24 -7.80 -9.58 2.32
N ILE A 25 -7.01 -10.30 1.53
CA ILE A 25 -7.15 -11.74 1.35
C ILE A 25 -6.78 -12.48 2.64
N GLU A 26 -5.65 -12.15 3.25
CA GLU A 26 -5.14 -12.84 4.43
C GLU A 26 -6.00 -12.60 5.67
N THR A 27 -6.55 -11.38 5.82
CA THR A 27 -7.34 -11.01 7.00
C THR A 27 -8.85 -11.21 6.77
N CYS A 28 -9.28 -11.54 5.54
CA CYS A 28 -10.70 -11.55 5.13
C CYS A 28 -11.45 -10.25 5.45
N VAL A 29 -10.73 -9.12 5.51
CA VAL A 29 -11.31 -7.81 5.79
C VAL A 29 -11.44 -7.03 4.50
N SER A 30 -12.54 -6.28 4.34
CA SER A 30 -12.74 -5.45 3.17
C SER A 30 -11.62 -4.42 2.98
N VAL A 31 -11.19 -4.23 1.74
CA VAL A 31 -10.14 -3.27 1.35
C VAL A 31 -10.44 -1.87 1.90
N GLN A 32 -11.71 -1.44 1.91
CA GLN A 32 -12.11 -0.14 2.50
C GLN A 32 -11.74 0.00 3.98
N LYS A 33 -11.91 -1.07 4.77
CA LYS A 33 -11.59 -1.03 6.20
C LYS A 33 -10.09 -1.04 6.44
N ILE A 34 -9.31 -1.70 5.56
CA ILE A 34 -7.85 -1.67 5.59
C ILE A 34 -7.33 -0.28 5.20
N GLU A 35 -7.88 0.35 4.16
CA GLU A 35 -7.57 1.73 3.77
C GLU A 35 -7.89 2.72 4.90
N GLN A 36 -9.05 2.57 5.55
CA GLN A 36 -9.42 3.40 6.69
C GLN A 36 -8.44 3.21 7.87
N LYS A 37 -8.05 1.97 8.15
CA LYS A 37 -7.07 1.65 9.20
C LYS A 37 -5.68 2.19 8.86
N LEU A 38 -5.25 2.10 7.60
CA LEU A 38 -3.99 2.66 7.13
C LEU A 38 -3.97 4.19 7.25
N LYS A 39 -5.09 4.85 6.96
CA LYS A 39 -5.23 6.30 7.12
C LYS A 39 -5.15 6.71 8.60
N GLN A 40 -5.79 5.94 9.49
CA GLN A 40 -5.68 6.13 10.95
C GLN A 40 -4.23 5.92 11.42
N ASN A 41 -3.64 4.79 11.06
CA ASN A 41 -2.25 4.46 11.41
C ASN A 41 -1.26 5.52 10.88
N GLN A 42 -1.50 6.10 9.70
CA GLN A 42 -0.68 7.18 9.16
C GLN A 42 -0.86 8.49 9.95
N ALA A 43 -2.10 8.82 10.34
CA ALA A 43 -2.37 9.98 11.18
C ALA A 43 -1.75 9.83 12.58
N GLU A 44 -1.85 8.64 13.17
CA GLU A 44 -1.24 8.30 14.45
C GLU A 44 0.28 8.32 14.34
N ALA A 45 0.88 7.68 13.33
CA ALA A 45 2.32 7.69 13.10
C ALA A 45 2.86 9.12 12.88
N LYS A 46 2.09 9.99 12.23
CA LYS A 46 2.41 11.42 12.10
C LYS A 46 2.29 12.14 13.44
N ALA A 47 1.25 11.86 14.22
CA ALA A 47 1.02 12.45 15.54
C ALA A 47 2.12 12.08 16.55
N VAL A 48 2.65 10.85 16.46
CA VAL A 48 3.75 10.38 17.31
C VAL A 48 5.14 10.62 16.71
N GLY A 49 5.24 11.34 15.58
CA GLY A 49 6.51 11.70 14.95
C GLY A 49 7.30 10.52 14.35
N LEU A 50 6.66 9.35 14.22
CA LEU A 50 7.25 8.13 13.64
C LEU A 50 7.23 8.13 12.11
N ALA A 51 6.36 8.93 11.49
CA ALA A 51 6.29 9.13 10.06
C ALA A 51 6.60 10.59 9.71
N GLY A 52 7.80 10.81 9.16
CA GLY A 52 8.26 12.05 8.53
C GLY A 52 8.13 12.00 7.02
#